data_AF-A0A1F4A915-F1
#
_entry.id   AF-A0A1F4A915-F1
#
_cell.length_a   1.000
_cell.length_b   1.000
_cell.length_c   1.000
_cell.angle_alpha   90.00
_cell.angle_beta   90.00
_cell.angle_gamma   90.00
#
_symmetry.space_group_name_H-M   'P 1'
#
loop_
_entity.id
_entity.type
_entity.pdbx_description
1 polymer ?
#
loop_
_entity_poly.entity_id
_entity_poly.type
_entity_poly.pdbx_seq_one_letter_code
_entity_poly.pdbx_strand_id
1 'polypeptide(L)'
;MLDADEANHDWVMSQVQRLRAPLVTCEAVLTEAAFLMSRAGVDSSIVPQLVTRGFVTIAKLFDDDAAQIVRLMARYRNVPMSLTDACLVKLVERTPNATLFTLDSDFSIYRQKGRRLIPLLAP
;
A
#
# COMPACT_ATOMS: atom_id res chain seq x y z
N MET A 1 12.15 -8.61 0.78
CA MET A 1 11.78 -7.30 1.35
C MET A 1 12.96 -6.38 1.11
N LEU A 2 12.71 -5.11 0.81
CA LEU A 2 13.72 -4.21 0.24
C LEU A 2 14.72 -3.66 1.28
N ASP A 3 14.45 -3.89 2.56
CA ASP A 3 15.34 -3.63 3.68
C ASP A 3 15.56 -4.96 4.43
N ALA A 4 16.82 -5.32 4.67
CA ALA A 4 17.20 -6.52 5.42
C ALA A 4 17.18 -6.30 6.94
N ASP A 5 17.24 -5.04 7.39
CA ASP A 5 17.35 -4.66 8.80
C ASP A 5 15.99 -4.35 9.45
N GLU A 6 14.90 -4.37 8.67
CA GLU A 6 13.55 -4.19 9.17
C GLU A 6 13.11 -5.41 10.00
N ALA A 7 12.63 -5.14 11.22
CA ALA A 7 12.31 -6.15 12.23
C ALA A 7 11.29 -7.20 11.75
N ASN A 8 10.47 -6.86 10.77
CA ASN A 8 9.46 -7.75 10.19
C ASN A 8 9.93 -8.48 8.91
N HIS A 9 11.22 -8.46 8.59
CA HIS A 9 11.76 -9.05 7.35
C HIS A 9 11.33 -10.50 7.14
N ASP A 10 11.57 -11.36 8.13
CA ASP A 10 11.23 -12.78 8.05
C ASP A 10 9.73 -13.00 7.89
N TRP A 11 8.93 -12.20 8.61
CA TRP A 11 7.47 -12.25 8.49
C TRP A 11 7.05 -11.87 7.06
N VAL A 12 7.54 -10.75 6.52
CA VAL A 12 7.22 -10.31 5.15
C VAL A 12 7.64 -11.34 4.12
N MET A 13 8.85 -11.90 4.24
CA MET A 13 9.32 -12.94 3.32
C MET A 13 8.44 -14.18 3.36
N SER A 14 8.02 -14.60 4.56
CA SER A 14 7.10 -15.73 4.72
C SER A 14 5.72 -15.48 4.09
N GLN A 15 5.22 -14.24 4.17
CA GLN A 15 3.95 -13.87 3.54
C GLN A 15 4.08 -13.76 2.02
N VAL A 16 5.12 -13.10 1.51
CA VAL A 16 5.36 -12.94 0.07
C VAL A 16 5.47 -14.28 -0.64
N GLN A 17 6.05 -15.30 -0.01
CA GLN A 17 6.09 -16.67 -0.54
C GLN A 17 4.71 -17.33 -0.68
N ARG A 18 3.72 -16.89 0.11
CA ARG A 18 2.35 -17.43 0.10
C ARG A 18 1.39 -16.60 -0.74
N LEU A 19 1.71 -15.32 -0.94
CA LEU A 19 0.92 -14.40 -1.75
C LEU A 19 1.00 -14.77 -3.24
N ARG A 20 -0.12 -14.61 -3.94
CA ARG A 20 -0.19 -14.83 -5.38
C ARG A 20 0.05 -13.52 -6.11
N ALA A 21 1.04 -13.51 -6.99
CA ALA A 21 1.29 -12.41 -7.90
C ALA A 21 0.24 -12.38 -9.05
N PRO A 22 -0.01 -11.21 -9.65
CA PRO A 22 0.51 -9.90 -9.25
C PRO A 22 -0.26 -9.33 -8.05
N LEU A 23 0.47 -8.70 -7.13
CA LEU A 23 -0.14 -7.83 -6.12
C LEU A 23 -0.59 -6.52 -6.79
N VAL A 24 -1.73 -5.98 -6.39
CA VAL A 24 -2.27 -4.75 -6.98
C VAL A 24 -1.89 -3.56 -6.10
N THR A 25 -1.37 -2.50 -6.69
CA THR A 25 -1.07 -1.22 -6.01
C THR A 25 -1.37 -0.02 -6.92
N CYS A 26 -0.94 1.18 -6.56
CA CYS A 26 -1.06 2.40 -7.38
C CYS A 26 0.26 3.19 -7.45
N GLU A 27 0.31 4.19 -8.33
CA GLU A 27 1.48 5.02 -8.58
C GLU A 27 1.95 5.80 -7.34
N ALA A 28 1.02 6.20 -6.47
CA ALA A 28 1.36 6.88 -5.21
C ALA A 28 2.26 5.98 -4.32
N VAL A 29 1.90 4.69 -4.22
CA VAL A 29 2.66 3.70 -3.45
C VAL A 29 4.03 3.45 -4.08
N LEU A 30 4.13 3.36 -5.41
CA LEU A 30 5.42 3.23 -6.07
C LEU A 30 6.33 4.43 -5.79
N THR A 31 5.76 5.64 -5.84
CA THR A 31 6.50 6.89 -5.61
C THR A 31 7.03 6.94 -4.19
N GLU A 32 6.18 6.67 -3.19
CA GLU A 32 6.60 6.66 -1.80
C GLU A 32 7.59 5.54 -1.50
N ALA A 33 7.35 4.32 -1.99
CA ALA A 33 8.28 3.21 -1.82
C ALA A 33 9.66 3.54 -2.40
N ALA A 34 9.73 4.11 -3.61
CA ALA A 34 11.00 4.50 -4.22
C ALA A 34 11.70 5.59 -3.41
N PHE A 35 10.95 6.59 -2.91
CA PHE A 35 11.48 7.63 -2.05
C PHE A 35 12.04 7.06 -0.73
N LEU A 36 11.31 6.15 -0.08
CA LEU A 36 11.75 5.48 1.14
C LEU A 36 13.01 4.65 0.91
N MET A 37 13.11 3.92 -0.20
CA MET A 37 14.32 3.17 -0.56
C MET A 37 15.53 4.10 -0.71
N SER A 38 15.38 5.18 -1.47
CA SER A 38 16.47 6.16 -1.63
C SER A 38 16.86 6.79 -0.29
N ARG A 39 15.90 7.10 0.58
CA ARG A 39 16.16 7.64 1.93
C ARG A 39 16.90 6.65 2.83
N ALA A 40 16.66 5.36 2.66
CA ALA A 40 17.36 4.28 3.36
C ALA A 40 18.74 3.94 2.74
N GLY A 41 19.16 4.63 1.67
CA GLY A 41 20.42 4.32 0.97
C GLY A 41 20.34 3.07 0.08
N VAL A 42 19.14 2.56 -0.18
CA VAL A 42 18.87 1.42 -1.07
C VAL A 42 18.59 1.93 -2.49
N ASP A 43 19.00 1.17 -3.50
CA ASP A 43 18.68 1.47 -4.90
C ASP A 43 17.16 1.46 -5.13
N SER A 44 16.58 2.63 -5.38
CA SER A 44 15.14 2.78 -5.60
C SER A 44 14.67 2.19 -6.92
N SER A 45 15.57 1.83 -7.85
CA SER A 45 15.23 1.12 -9.08
C SER A 45 14.59 -0.25 -8.81
N ILE A 46 14.78 -0.80 -7.62
CA ILE A 46 14.15 -2.06 -7.21
C ILE A 46 12.62 -1.99 -7.19
N VAL A 47 12.04 -0.81 -6.97
CA VAL A 47 10.58 -0.60 -6.93
C VAL A 47 9.95 -0.77 -8.32
N PRO A 48 10.37 -0.03 -9.38
CA PRO A 48 9.86 -0.28 -10.73
C PRO A 48 10.24 -1.67 -11.27
N GLN A 49 11.33 -2.29 -10.79
CA GLN A 49 11.64 -3.68 -11.14
C GLN A 49 10.57 -4.68 -10.65
N LEU A 50 9.86 -4.42 -9.55
CA LEU A 50 8.73 -5.26 -9.13
C LEU A 50 7.60 -5.29 -10.16
N VAL A 51 7.40 -4.16 -10.86
CA VAL A 51 6.40 -4.03 -11.92
C VAL A 51 6.86 -4.76 -13.18
N THR A 52 8.09 -4.50 -13.64
CA THR A 52 8.60 -5.12 -14.88
C THR A 52 8.77 -6.63 -14.76
N ARG A 53 8.99 -7.15 -13.55
CA ARG A 53 9.04 -8.59 -13.24
C ARG A 53 7.67 -9.22 -12.96
N GLY A 54 6.59 -8.43 -12.99
CA GLY A 54 5.21 -8.93 -12.81
C GLY A 54 4.82 -9.30 -11.38
N PHE A 55 5.62 -8.94 -10.37
CA PHE A 55 5.24 -9.13 -8.96
C PHE A 55 4.12 -8.18 -8.55
N VAL A 56 4.08 -6.99 -9.15
CA VAL A 56 3.13 -5.93 -8.85
C VAL A 56 2.49 -5.42 -10.13
N THR A 57 1.19 -5.14 -10.09
CA THR A 57 0.46 -4.44 -11.16
C THR A 57 -0.13 -3.13 -10.64
N ILE A 58 -0.23 -2.13 -11.52
CA ILE A 58 -0.62 -0.77 -11.16
C ILE A 58 -2.06 -0.51 -11.58
N ALA A 59 -2.91 -0.26 -10.59
CA ALA A 59 -4.28 0.13 -10.80
C ALA A 59 -4.36 1.63 -11.09
N LYS A 60 -5.00 1.99 -12.21
CA LYS A 60 -5.39 3.37 -12.49
C LYS A 60 -6.45 3.79 -11.49
N LEU A 61 -6.09 4.72 -10.60
CA LEU A 61 -6.94 5.09 -9.45
C LEU A 61 -7.30 6.57 -9.44
N PHE A 62 -6.31 7.45 -9.56
CA PHE A 62 -6.48 8.85 -9.15
C PHE A 62 -7.50 9.61 -10.00
N ASP A 63 -7.46 9.43 -11.33
CA ASP A 63 -8.38 10.09 -12.26
C ASP A 63 -9.86 9.84 -11.94
N ASP A 64 -10.19 8.62 -11.50
CA ASP A 64 -11.57 8.20 -11.25
C ASP A 64 -12.05 8.59 -9.84
N ASP A 65 -11.13 8.69 -8.88
CA ASP A 65 -11.45 8.70 -7.45
C ASP A 65 -10.88 9.89 -6.66
N ALA A 66 -10.32 10.90 -7.34
CA ALA A 66 -9.73 12.08 -6.69
C ALA A 66 -10.65 12.71 -5.64
N ALA A 67 -11.94 12.86 -5.93
CA ALA A 67 -12.89 13.44 -4.98
C ALA A 67 -13.09 12.57 -3.73
N GLN A 68 -13.06 11.25 -3.87
CA GLN A 68 -13.18 10.27 -2.78
C GLN A 68 -11.91 10.30 -1.93
N ILE A 69 -10.74 10.37 -2.57
CA ILE A 69 -9.43 10.48 -1.92
C ILE A 69 -9.35 11.76 -1.08
N VAL A 70 -9.76 12.90 -1.64
CA VAL A 70 -9.85 14.18 -0.88
C VAL A 70 -10.75 14.04 0.34
N ARG A 71 -11.90 13.36 0.21
CA ARG A 71 -12.79 13.11 1.36
C ARG A 71 -12.17 12.21 2.42
N LEU A 72 -11.40 11.18 2.02
CA LEU A 72 -10.68 10.32 2.96
C LEU A 72 -9.64 11.13 3.74
N MET A 73 -8.81 11.90 3.06
CA MET A 73 -7.80 12.75 3.70
C MET A 73 -8.44 13.77 4.64
N ALA A 74 -9.53 14.40 4.24
CA ALA A 74 -10.26 15.34 5.09
C ALA A 74 -10.87 14.65 6.33
N ARG A 75 -11.37 13.42 6.18
CA ARG A 75 -11.94 12.63 7.28
C ARG A 75 -10.87 12.24 8.31
N TYR A 76 -9.70 11.84 7.86
CA TYR A 76 -8.62 11.34 8.70
C TYR A 76 -7.59 12.42 9.07
N ARG A 77 -7.87 13.71 8.83
CA ARG A 77 -6.97 14.84 9.10
C ARG A 77 -6.39 14.95 10.53
N ASN A 78 -6.99 14.26 11.51
CA ASN A 78 -6.58 14.28 12.91
C ASN A 78 -5.73 13.06 13.31
N VAL A 79 -5.50 12.13 12.39
CA VAL A 79 -4.58 10.99 12.52
C VAL A 79 -3.63 11.04 11.32
N PRO A 80 -2.50 10.31 11.33
CA PRO A 80 -1.68 10.20 10.13
C PRO A 80 -2.55 9.65 8.98
N MET A 81 -2.47 10.27 7.81
CA MET A 81 -2.97 9.75 6.55
C MET A 81 -2.23 10.47 5.42
N SER A 82 -1.39 9.74 4.71
CA SER A 82 -0.72 10.22 3.50
C SER A 82 -1.66 10.11 2.28
N LEU A 83 -1.23 10.70 1.16
CA LEU A 83 -1.89 10.48 -0.13
C LEU A 83 -1.88 9.00 -0.52
N THR A 84 -0.77 8.31 -0.23
CA THR A 84 -0.61 6.88 -0.47
C THR A 84 -1.62 6.06 0.31
N ASP A 85 -1.81 6.36 1.59
CA ASP A 85 -2.77 5.64 2.44
C ASP A 85 -4.19 5.81 1.93
N ALA A 86 -4.56 7.05 1.60
CA ALA A 86 -5.87 7.34 1.02
C ALA A 86 -6.09 6.59 -0.30
N CYS A 87 -5.05 6.46 -1.13
CA CYS A 87 -5.10 5.68 -2.36
C CYS A 87 -5.25 4.17 -2.08
N LEU A 88 -4.52 3.61 -1.12
CA LEU A 88 -4.64 2.19 -0.74
C LEU A 88 -6.01 1.86 -0.16
N VAL A 89 -6.55 2.71 0.73
CA VAL A 89 -7.92 2.57 1.23
C VAL A 89 -8.90 2.56 0.06
N LYS A 90 -8.72 3.46 -0.91
CA LYS A 90 -9.62 3.56 -2.06
C LYS A 90 -9.51 2.36 -3.01
N LEU A 91 -8.30 1.86 -3.22
CA LEU A 91 -8.05 0.66 -4.01
C LEU A 91 -8.70 -0.58 -3.38
N VAL A 92 -8.64 -0.70 -2.05
CA VAL A 92 -9.38 -1.74 -1.32
C VAL A 92 -10.88 -1.61 -1.53
N GLU A 93 -11.44 -0.39 -1.47
CA GLU A 93 -12.88 -0.19 -1.71
C GLU A 93 -13.35 -0.62 -3.10
N ARG A 94 -12.49 -0.45 -4.13
CA ARG A 94 -12.75 -0.87 -5.52
C ARG A 94 -12.64 -2.38 -5.72
N THR A 95 -11.87 -3.06 -4.88
CA THR A 95 -11.48 -4.45 -5.11
C THR A 95 -12.28 -5.38 -4.20
N PRO A 96 -13.24 -6.16 -4.75
CA PRO A 96 -14.02 -7.09 -3.95
C PRO A 96 -13.11 -8.09 -3.23
N ASN A 97 -13.37 -8.33 -1.94
CA ASN A 97 -12.64 -9.28 -1.11
C ASN A 97 -11.12 -9.02 -1.02
N ALA A 98 -10.69 -7.77 -1.20
CA ALA A 98 -9.29 -7.41 -1.02
C ALA A 98 -8.86 -7.48 0.44
N THR A 99 -7.65 -8.02 0.64
CA THR A 99 -6.90 -7.94 1.89
C THR A 99 -5.69 -7.06 1.64
N LEU A 100 -5.51 -6.03 2.46
CA LEU A 100 -4.36 -5.15 2.39
C LEU A 100 -3.16 -5.80 3.08
N PHE A 101 -2.08 -5.98 2.32
CA PHE A 101 -0.79 -6.39 2.86
C PHE A 101 0.01 -5.15 3.24
N THR A 102 0.30 -4.95 4.53
CA THR A 102 0.98 -3.75 5.03
C THR A 102 1.71 -4.04 6.34
N LEU A 103 2.76 -3.26 6.62
CA LEU A 103 3.41 -3.17 7.94
C LEU A 103 2.92 -1.97 8.75
N ASP A 104 2.14 -1.08 8.14
CA ASP A 104 1.66 0.14 8.79
C ASP A 104 0.40 -0.14 9.63
N SER A 105 0.54 0.02 10.95
CA SER A 105 -0.53 -0.17 11.93
C SER A 105 -1.66 0.86 11.81
N ASP A 106 -1.43 2.02 11.18
CA ASP A 106 -2.45 3.07 11.07
C ASP A 106 -3.65 2.61 10.23
N PHE A 107 -3.47 1.62 9.35
CA PHE A 107 -4.56 1.00 8.60
C PHE A 107 -5.61 0.28 9.48
N SER A 108 -5.30 0.00 10.75
CA SER A 108 -6.28 -0.51 11.73
C SER A 108 -7.35 0.54 12.09
N ILE A 109 -7.05 1.82 11.90
CA ILE A 109 -7.93 2.97 12.19
C ILE A 109 -8.78 3.33 10.97
N TYR A 110 -8.26 3.10 9.77
CA TYR A 110 -8.99 3.41 8.54
C TYR A 110 -10.17 2.48 8.30
N ARG A 111 -11.13 2.94 7.49
CA ARG A 111 -12.37 2.22 7.20
C ARG A 111 -12.68 2.30 5.71
N GLN A 112 -12.92 1.13 5.12
CA GLN A 112 -13.50 1.05 3.78
C GLN A 112 -15.01 1.27 3.82
N LYS A 113 -15.55 1.91 2.78
CA LYS A 113 -16.99 2.18 2.61
C LYS A 113 -17.61 2.83 3.84
N GLY A 114 -16.87 3.78 4.42
CA GLY A 114 -17.31 4.58 5.56
C GLY A 114 -17.16 3.90 6.93
N ARG A 115 -17.46 2.60 7.06
CA ARG A 115 -17.63 1.96 8.38
C ARG A 115 -16.98 0.60 8.55
N ARG A 116 -16.62 -0.08 7.46
CA ARG A 116 -16.10 -1.45 7.53
C ARG A 116 -14.59 -1.40 7.76
N LEU A 117 -14.09 -2.31 8.60
CA LEU A 117 -12.66 -2.51 8.72
C LEU A 117 -12.06 -2.92 7.37
N ILE A 118 -10.82 -2.49 7.14
CA ILE A 118 -9.99 -2.97 6.05
C ILE A 118 -9.48 -4.35 6.49
N PRO A 119 -9.69 -5.42 5.72
CA PRO A 119 -9.06 -6.70 6.01
C PRO A 119 -7.55 -6.54 5.85
N LEU A 120 -6.78 -6.86 6.90
CA LEU A 120 -5.33 -6.69 6.91
C LEU A 120 -4.64 -8.05 6.93
N LEU A 121 -3.55 -8.14 6.18
CA LEU A 121 -2.46 -9.07 6.40
C LEU A 121 -1.29 -8.23 6.91
N ALA A 122 -1.13 -8.20 8.23
CA ALA A 122 -0.13 -7.44 8.97
C ALA A 122 0.41 -8.31 10.12
N PRO A 123 1.60 -8.02 10.67
CA PRO A 123 2.14 -8.69 11.86
C PRO A 123 1.21 -8.65 13.08
#